data_AF-A0A8T4UPS3-F1
#
_entry.id   AF-A0A8T4UPS3-F1
#
_cell.length_a   1.000
_cell.length_b   1.000
_cell.length_c   1.000
_cell.angle_alpha   90.00
_cell.angle_beta   90.00
_cell.angle_gamma   90.00
#
_symmetry.space_group_name_H-M   'P 1'
#
loop_
_entity.id
_entity.type
_entity.pdbx_description
1 polymer ?
#
loop_
_entity_poly.entity_id
_entity_poly.type
_entity_poly.pdbx_seq_one_letter_code
_entity_poly.pdbx_strand_id
1 'polypeptide(L)'
;MLDALTLLERLEQQKTELETREQQKIAHKISERISDVIATLSGTITFALLHVVWFALWIWVNTGHPLFGIAPFDRYPFGFLTLVVSLEAIFLATFILISQNRQASVDRFRDEIDFERDRLDLKVDTIAAKIVKEITLKLDRIEGRMEAHDAALRSRARRKRG
;
A
#
# COMPACT_ATOMS: atom_id res chain seq x y z
N MET A 1 26.14 24.56 3.15
CA MET A 1 26.36 23.48 4.14
C MET A 1 25.40 23.47 5.33
N LEU A 2 25.43 24.41 6.30
CA LEU A 2 24.56 24.33 7.51
C LEU A 2 23.05 24.29 7.16
N ASP A 3 22.63 25.15 6.23
CA ASP A 3 21.22 25.22 5.77
C ASP A 3 20.76 23.91 5.11
N ALA A 4 21.63 23.26 4.33
CA ALA A 4 21.33 21.99 3.67
C ALA A 4 21.20 20.82 4.65
N LEU A 5 21.99 20.82 5.73
CA LEU A 5 21.88 19.82 6.80
C LEU A 5 20.57 19.96 7.57
N THR A 6 20.19 21.20 7.92
CA THR A 6 18.89 21.48 8.56
C THR A 6 17.73 21.05 7.66
N LEU A 7 17.84 21.22 6.33
CA LEU A 7 16.81 20.76 5.41
C LEU A 7 16.74 19.23 5.30
N LEU A 8 17.86 18.52 5.33
CA LEU A 8 17.85 17.04 5.37
C LEU A 8 17.17 16.52 6.63
N GLU A 9 17.52 17.07 7.80
CA GLU A 9 16.89 16.70 9.07
C GLU A 9 15.37 16.88 9.02
N ARG A 10 14.90 17.99 8.42
CA ARG A 10 13.46 18.25 8.23
C ARG A 10 12.79 17.24 7.30
N LEU A 11 13.47 16.81 6.23
CA LEU A 11 12.91 15.81 5.30
C LEU A 11 12.82 14.43 5.95
N GLU A 12 13.81 14.05 6.77
CA GLU A 12 13.75 12.81 7.56
C GLU A 12 12.61 12.83 8.57
N GLN A 13 12.40 13.97 9.25
CA GLN A 13 11.24 14.15 10.12
C GLN A 13 9.92 14.00 9.36
N GLN A 14 9.78 14.63 8.19
CA GLN A 14 8.59 14.48 7.36
C GLN A 14 8.35 13.03 6.92
N LYS A 15 9.41 12.30 6.56
CA LYS A 15 9.30 10.89 6.17
C LYS A 15 8.80 10.03 7.35
N THR A 16 9.34 10.26 8.54
CA THR A 16 8.92 9.56 9.77
C THR A 16 7.47 9.87 10.14
N GLU A 17 7.03 11.12 9.97
CA GLU A 17 5.64 11.52 10.18
C GLU A 17 4.68 10.85 9.19
N LEU A 18 5.06 10.72 7.92
CA LEU A 18 4.25 10.04 6.92
C LEU A 18 4.10 8.54 7.21
N GLU A 19 5.19 7.87 7.57
CA GLU A 19 5.15 6.45 7.97
C GLU A 19 4.24 6.24 9.19
N THR A 20 4.27 7.17 10.15
CA THR A 20 3.37 7.15 11.30
C THR A 20 1.91 7.36 10.90
N ARG A 21 1.63 8.29 9.98
CA ARG A 21 0.27 8.55 9.46
C ARG A 21 -0.29 7.35 8.70
N GLU A 22 0.54 6.69 7.90
CA GLU A 22 0.18 5.47 7.19
C GLU A 22 -0.20 4.37 8.19
N GLN A 23 0.66 4.11 9.18
CA GLN A 23 0.41 3.11 10.24
C GLN A 23 -0.84 3.43 11.06
N GLN A 24 -1.07 4.70 11.42
CA GLN A 24 -2.27 5.11 12.15
C GLN A 24 -3.54 4.87 11.34
N LYS A 25 -3.56 5.18 10.03
CA LYS A 25 -4.74 4.93 9.20
C LYS A 25 -4.98 3.44 8.94
N ILE A 26 -3.91 2.64 8.81
CA ILE A 26 -4.01 1.18 8.71
C ILE A 26 -4.54 0.58 10.03
N ALA A 27 -4.01 1.02 11.17
CA ALA A 27 -4.44 0.55 12.48
C ALA A 27 -5.89 0.97 12.82
N HIS A 28 -6.31 2.17 12.41
CA HIS A 28 -7.67 2.65 12.65
C HIS A 28 -8.73 1.88 11.82
N LYS A 29 -8.33 1.16 10.76
CA LYS A 29 -9.22 0.28 9.99
C LYS A 29 -9.57 -1.05 10.66
N ILE A 30 -8.97 -1.39 11.81
CA ILE A 30 -9.26 -2.64 12.54
C ILE A 30 -10.67 -2.61 13.18
N SER A 31 -11.31 -1.45 13.30
CA SER A 31 -12.66 -1.31 13.87
C SER A 31 -13.81 -1.71 12.92
N GLU A 32 -13.53 -2.31 11.75
CA GLU A 32 -14.53 -2.77 10.77
C GLU A 32 -14.66 -4.31 10.70
N ARG A 33 -14.69 -4.99 11.85
CA ARG A 33 -14.78 -6.46 11.94
C ARG A 33 -15.89 -7.11 11.11
N ILE A 34 -16.97 -6.40 10.81
CA ILE A 34 -18.10 -6.92 10.04
C ILE A 34 -17.81 -6.87 8.52
N SER A 35 -17.16 -5.81 8.02
CA SER A 35 -16.77 -5.71 6.62
C SER A 35 -15.68 -6.72 6.25
N ASP A 36 -14.72 -6.97 7.14
CA ASP A 36 -13.64 -7.92 6.86
C ASP A 36 -14.14 -9.37 6.79
N VAL A 37 -15.16 -9.74 7.59
CA VAL A 37 -15.80 -11.06 7.53
C VAL A 37 -16.57 -11.24 6.21
N ILE A 38 -17.32 -10.23 5.77
CA ILE A 38 -18.09 -10.32 4.52
C ILE A 38 -17.16 -10.27 3.29
N ALA A 39 -16.09 -9.47 3.33
CA ALA A 39 -15.10 -9.39 2.27
C ALA A 39 -14.27 -10.69 2.13
N THR A 40 -13.93 -11.34 3.24
CA THR A 40 -13.24 -12.64 3.21
C THR A 40 -14.17 -13.79 2.82
N LEU A 41 -15.46 -13.75 3.19
CA LEU A 41 -16.45 -14.75 2.78
C LEU A 41 -16.77 -14.69 1.29
N SER A 42 -16.89 -13.49 0.70
CA SER A 42 -17.21 -13.31 -0.72
C SER A 42 -16.09 -13.75 -1.68
N GLY A 43 -14.83 -13.77 -1.24
CA GLY A 43 -13.68 -14.07 -2.09
C GLY A 43 -13.22 -15.53 -2.08
N THR A 44 -13.82 -16.37 -1.24
CA THR A 44 -13.32 -17.73 -1.00
C THR A 44 -14.11 -18.76 -1.83
N ILE A 45 -13.40 -19.63 -2.55
CA ILE A 45 -13.97 -20.75 -3.34
C ILE A 45 -14.92 -21.62 -2.49
N THR A 46 -14.67 -21.70 -1.18
CA THR A 46 -15.51 -22.38 -0.19
C THR A 46 -16.96 -21.86 -0.14
N PHE A 47 -17.20 -20.56 -0.30
CA PHE A 47 -18.55 -19.99 -0.31
C PHE A 47 -19.36 -20.46 -1.53
N ALA A 48 -18.71 -20.46 -2.71
CA ALA A 48 -19.32 -20.97 -3.93
C ALA A 48 -19.61 -22.47 -3.82
N LEU A 49 -18.69 -23.25 -3.24
CA LEU A 49 -18.89 -24.69 -3.05
C LEU A 49 -20.05 -24.99 -2.08
N LEU A 50 -20.21 -24.19 -1.02
CA LEU A 50 -21.34 -24.30 -0.10
C LEU A 50 -22.68 -24.03 -0.81
N HIS A 51 -22.76 -23.04 -1.69
CA HIS A 51 -23.97 -22.76 -2.48
C HIS A 51 -24.29 -23.89 -3.45
N VAL A 52 -23.28 -24.45 -4.13
CA VAL A 52 -23.46 -25.61 -5.02
C VAL A 52 -24.02 -26.81 -4.24
N VAL A 53 -23.47 -27.12 -3.06
CA VAL A 53 -23.97 -28.21 -2.22
C VAL A 53 -25.39 -27.92 -1.71
N TRP A 54 -25.66 -26.70 -1.27
CA TRP A 54 -26.99 -26.27 -0.83
C TRP A 54 -28.05 -26.41 -1.94
N PHE A 55 -27.76 -25.91 -3.14
CA PHE A 55 -28.67 -26.04 -4.29
C PHE A 55 -28.86 -27.49 -4.73
N ALA A 56 -27.78 -28.28 -4.75
CA ALA A 56 -27.87 -29.70 -5.06
C ALA A 56 -28.75 -30.45 -4.04
N LEU A 57 -28.61 -30.14 -2.75
CA LEU A 57 -29.43 -30.70 -1.68
C LEU A 57 -30.91 -30.29 -1.84
N TRP A 58 -31.19 -29.01 -2.14
CA TRP A 58 -32.56 -28.53 -2.36
C TRP A 58 -33.24 -29.25 -3.53
N ILE A 59 -32.53 -29.37 -4.66
CA ILE A 59 -33.04 -30.08 -5.85
C ILE A 59 -33.25 -31.56 -5.53
N TRP A 60 -32.31 -32.20 -4.81
CA TRP A 60 -32.42 -33.60 -4.41
C TRP A 60 -33.63 -33.86 -3.51
N VAL A 61 -33.87 -32.99 -2.52
CA VAL A 61 -35.04 -33.10 -1.62
C VAL A 61 -36.35 -32.89 -2.39
N ASN A 62 -36.43 -31.91 -3.30
CA ASN A 62 -37.67 -31.61 -4.02
C ASN A 62 -37.94 -32.54 -5.22
N THR A 63 -36.90 -33.20 -5.78
CA THR A 63 -37.01 -34.13 -6.93
C THR A 63 -36.98 -35.60 -6.49
N GLY A 64 -36.33 -35.93 -5.37
CA GLY A 64 -36.33 -37.27 -4.74
C GLY A 64 -37.70 -37.69 -4.16
N HIS A 65 -38.70 -36.83 -4.34
CA HIS A 65 -40.11 -36.96 -4.01
C HIS A 65 -40.74 -38.36 -4.23
N PRO A 66 -40.48 -39.10 -5.33
CA PRO A 66 -41.08 -40.43 -5.53
C PRO A 66 -40.65 -41.47 -4.50
N LEU A 67 -39.52 -41.27 -3.80
CA LEU A 67 -38.96 -42.22 -2.84
C LEU A 67 -39.52 -42.05 -1.42
N PHE A 68 -40.13 -40.91 -1.10
CA PHE A 68 -40.52 -40.56 0.28
C PHE A 68 -42.01 -40.24 0.49
N GLY A 69 -42.83 -40.15 -0.57
CA GLY A 69 -44.30 -40.09 -0.46
C GLY A 69 -44.91 -38.78 0.13
N ILE A 70 -44.11 -37.74 0.34
CA ILE A 70 -44.52 -36.44 0.91
C ILE A 70 -44.68 -35.43 -0.21
N ALA A 71 -45.77 -34.64 -0.32
CA ALA A 71 -45.99 -33.67 -1.40
C ALA A 71 -44.80 -32.69 -1.64
N PRO A 72 -44.48 -32.31 -2.90
CA PRO A 72 -43.30 -31.48 -3.17
C PRO A 72 -43.55 -30.06 -2.68
N PHE A 73 -42.60 -29.52 -1.89
CA PHE A 73 -42.65 -28.16 -1.37
C PHE A 73 -42.42 -27.11 -2.48
N ASP A 74 -41.43 -27.33 -3.35
CA ASP A 74 -41.10 -26.48 -4.48
C ASP A 74 -41.06 -27.31 -5.77
N ARG A 75 -42.18 -27.34 -6.53
CA ARG A 75 -42.26 -28.11 -7.78
C ARG A 75 -41.45 -27.45 -8.88
N TYR A 76 -40.83 -28.26 -9.73
CA TYR A 76 -40.24 -27.80 -10.98
C TYR A 76 -41.26 -26.92 -11.73
N PRO A 77 -40.93 -25.66 -12.05
CA PRO A 77 -39.59 -25.07 -12.24
C PRO A 77 -38.92 -24.37 -11.03
N PHE A 78 -39.19 -24.76 -9.78
CA PHE A 78 -38.55 -24.25 -8.54
C PHE A 78 -38.70 -22.72 -8.34
N GLY A 79 -39.93 -22.27 -8.16
CA GLY A 79 -40.24 -20.83 -8.02
C GLY A 79 -39.67 -20.21 -6.75
N PHE A 80 -39.71 -20.94 -5.62
CA PHE A 80 -39.20 -20.43 -4.34
C PHE A 80 -37.68 -20.35 -4.33
N LEU A 81 -37.00 -21.38 -4.83
CA LEU A 81 -35.55 -21.37 -4.97
C LEU A 81 -35.08 -20.18 -5.81
N THR A 82 -35.73 -19.96 -6.95
CA THR A 82 -35.40 -18.83 -7.84
C THR A 82 -35.55 -17.48 -7.15
N LEU A 83 -36.61 -17.30 -6.35
CA LEU A 83 -36.83 -16.06 -5.61
C LEU A 83 -35.74 -15.83 -4.57
N VAL A 84 -35.41 -16.84 -3.76
CA VAL A 84 -34.36 -16.76 -2.73
C VAL A 84 -33.01 -16.45 -3.37
N VAL A 85 -32.63 -17.18 -4.42
CA VAL A 85 -31.36 -16.97 -5.15
C VAL A 85 -31.28 -15.58 -5.75
N SER A 86 -32.38 -15.06 -6.30
CA SER A 86 -32.42 -13.71 -6.86
C SER A 86 -32.18 -12.63 -5.80
N LEU A 87 -32.75 -12.81 -4.60
CA LEU A 87 -32.59 -11.89 -3.49
C LEU A 87 -31.17 -11.98 -2.92
N GLU A 88 -30.65 -13.19 -2.73
CA GLU A 88 -29.26 -13.43 -2.31
C GLU A 88 -28.26 -12.78 -3.27
N ALA A 89 -28.46 -12.89 -4.59
CA ALA A 89 -27.61 -12.27 -5.59
C ALA A 89 -27.58 -10.73 -5.48
N ILE A 90 -28.72 -10.08 -5.19
CA ILE A 90 -28.79 -8.63 -4.98
C ILE A 90 -27.99 -8.22 -3.73
N PHE A 91 -28.13 -8.95 -2.63
CA PHE A 91 -27.34 -8.70 -1.41
C PHE A 91 -25.86 -8.90 -1.67
N LEU A 92 -25.46 -9.98 -2.34
CA LEU A 92 -24.07 -10.26 -2.70
C LEU A 92 -23.47 -9.15 -3.56
N ALA A 93 -24.17 -8.72 -4.61
CA ALA A 93 -23.72 -7.62 -5.46
C ALA A 93 -23.54 -6.32 -4.66
N THR A 94 -24.46 -6.03 -3.73
CA THR A 94 -24.38 -4.85 -2.86
C THR A 94 -23.18 -4.91 -1.92
N PHE A 95 -22.94 -6.06 -1.28
CA PHE A 95 -21.78 -6.26 -0.42
C PHE A 95 -20.46 -6.18 -1.19
N ILE A 96 -20.42 -6.76 -2.39
CA ILE A 96 -19.27 -6.65 -3.30
C ILE A 96 -19.03 -5.17 -3.62
N LEU A 97 -20.05 -4.41 -3.97
CA LEU A 97 -19.91 -2.98 -4.30
C LEU A 97 -19.39 -2.16 -3.11
N ILE A 98 -19.90 -2.42 -1.90
CA ILE A 98 -19.42 -1.75 -0.69
C ILE A 98 -17.95 -2.12 -0.41
N SER A 99 -17.60 -3.39 -0.55
CA SER A 99 -16.22 -3.88 -0.37
C SER A 99 -15.28 -3.26 -1.41
N GLN A 100 -15.71 -3.21 -2.68
CA GLN A 100 -14.96 -2.57 -3.77
C GLN A 100 -14.79 -1.07 -3.53
N ASN A 101 -15.84 -0.35 -3.12
CA ASN A 101 -15.73 1.07 -2.82
C ASN A 101 -14.77 1.33 -1.64
N ARG A 102 -14.80 0.47 -0.63
CA ARG A 102 -13.85 0.51 0.48
C ARG A 102 -12.42 0.27 0.00
N GLN A 103 -12.18 -0.79 -0.77
CA GLN A 103 -10.88 -1.13 -1.33
C GLN A 103 -10.34 0.01 -2.18
N ALA A 104 -11.15 0.56 -3.09
CA ALA A 104 -10.79 1.71 -3.91
C ALA A 104 -10.42 2.95 -3.06
N SER A 105 -11.08 3.16 -1.92
CA SER A 105 -10.70 4.24 -1.00
C SER A 105 -9.39 3.94 -0.24
N VAL A 106 -9.07 2.67 0.04
CA VAL A 106 -7.78 2.27 0.63
C VAL A 106 -6.68 2.50 -0.40
N ASP A 107 -6.88 2.03 -1.62
CA ASP A 107 -5.89 2.07 -2.69
C ASP A 107 -5.57 3.51 -3.06
N ARG A 108 -6.58 4.38 -3.24
CA ARG A 108 -6.35 5.83 -3.43
C ARG A 108 -5.53 6.48 -2.32
N PHE A 109 -5.72 6.05 -1.06
CA PHE A 109 -4.94 6.59 0.05
C PHE A 109 -3.49 6.08 0.02
N ARG A 110 -3.28 4.80 -0.34
CA ARG A 110 -1.93 4.24 -0.51
C ARG A 110 -1.19 4.95 -1.64
N ASP A 111 -1.84 5.15 -2.79
CA ASP A 111 -1.26 5.85 -3.93
C ASP A 111 -0.78 7.27 -3.56
N GLU A 112 -1.57 8.01 -2.76
CA GLU A 112 -1.19 9.35 -2.29
C GLU A 112 0.03 9.32 -1.36
N ILE A 113 0.08 8.36 -0.43
CA ILE A 113 1.21 8.20 0.49
C ILE A 113 2.48 7.80 -0.27
N ASP A 114 2.37 6.86 -1.20
CA ASP A 114 3.49 6.41 -2.04
C ASP A 114 4.04 7.57 -2.87
N PHE A 115 3.15 8.37 -3.48
CA PHE A 115 3.55 9.58 -4.20
C PHE A 115 4.28 10.60 -3.30
N GLU A 116 3.78 10.84 -2.08
CA GLU A 116 4.44 11.77 -1.16
C GLU A 116 5.80 11.25 -0.69
N ARG A 117 5.92 9.94 -0.43
CA ARG A 117 7.17 9.26 -0.08
C ARG A 117 8.20 9.40 -1.19
N ASP A 118 7.83 9.06 -2.42
CA ASP A 118 8.71 9.18 -3.59
C ASP A 118 9.19 10.63 -3.78
N ARG A 119 8.30 11.60 -3.55
CA ARG A 119 8.67 13.02 -3.63
C ARG A 119 9.68 13.43 -2.56
N LEU A 120 9.56 12.90 -1.34
CA LEU A 120 10.53 13.18 -0.27
C LEU A 120 11.87 12.51 -0.55
N ASP A 121 11.87 11.26 -1.00
CA ASP A 121 13.09 10.52 -1.32
C ASP A 121 13.88 11.23 -2.42
N LEU A 122 13.20 11.70 -3.47
CA LEU A 122 13.83 12.50 -4.51
C LEU A 122 14.46 13.81 -3.98
N LYS A 123 13.82 14.47 -3.01
CA LYS A 123 14.36 15.69 -2.38
C LYS A 123 15.61 15.37 -1.54
N VAL A 124 15.58 14.29 -0.77
CA VAL A 124 16.71 13.83 0.04
C VAL A 124 17.90 13.54 -0.89
N ASP A 125 17.70 12.76 -1.95
CA ASP A 125 18.74 12.43 -2.93
C ASP A 125 19.32 13.68 -3.58
N THR A 126 18.47 14.62 -3.98
CA THR A 126 18.90 15.87 -4.61
C THR A 126 19.76 16.72 -3.65
N ILE A 127 19.38 16.81 -2.37
CA ILE A 127 20.13 17.58 -1.39
C ILE A 127 21.43 16.86 -1.03
N ALA A 128 21.40 15.54 -0.84
CA ALA A 128 22.60 14.74 -0.60
C ALA A 128 23.62 14.90 -1.73
N ALA A 129 23.18 14.83 -2.99
CA ALA A 129 24.02 15.06 -4.16
C ALA A 129 24.64 16.47 -4.16
N LYS A 130 23.87 17.51 -3.79
CA LYS A 130 24.39 18.89 -3.66
C LYS A 130 25.44 19.00 -2.55
N ILE A 131 25.21 18.38 -1.39
CA ILE A 131 26.15 18.38 -0.27
C ILE A 131 27.46 17.70 -0.66
N VAL A 132 27.38 16.49 -1.26
CA VAL A 132 28.55 15.76 -1.74
C VAL A 132 29.32 16.61 -2.74
N LYS A 133 28.65 17.24 -3.72
CA LYS A 133 29.29 18.14 -4.68
C LYS A 133 29.97 19.34 -4.00
N GLU A 134 29.33 19.97 -3.02
CA GLU A 134 29.91 21.11 -2.28
C GLU A 134 31.16 20.69 -1.49
N ILE A 135 31.14 19.51 -0.87
CA ILE A 135 32.28 18.94 -0.15
C ILE A 135 33.44 18.64 -1.11
N THR A 136 33.17 17.97 -2.23
CA THR A 136 34.19 17.67 -3.24
C THR A 136 34.88 18.93 -3.75
N LEU A 137 34.11 19.99 -4.07
CA LEU A 137 34.67 21.27 -4.53
C LEU A 137 35.51 21.99 -3.46
N LYS A 138 35.12 21.87 -2.18
CA LYS A 138 35.89 22.45 -1.07
C LYS A 138 37.19 21.68 -0.84
N LEU A 139 37.16 20.35 -0.95
CA LEU A 139 38.36 19.50 -0.84
C LEU A 139 39.38 19.85 -1.93
N ASP A 140 38.93 19.90 -3.19
CA ASP A 140 39.77 20.26 -4.35
C ASP A 140 40.43 21.65 -4.17
N ARG A 141 39.68 22.62 -3.65
CA ARG A 141 40.21 23.96 -3.33
C ARG A 141 41.26 23.93 -2.21
N ILE A 142 41.06 23.11 -1.18
CA ILE A 142 42.02 22.99 -0.06
C ILE A 142 43.30 22.32 -0.55
N GLU A 143 43.18 21.26 -1.34
CA GLU A 143 44.30 20.55 -1.96
C GLU A 143 45.14 21.49 -2.83
N GLY A 144 44.52 22.24 -3.75
CA GLY A 144 45.24 23.22 -4.56
C GLY A 144 45.93 24.33 -3.75
N ARG A 145 45.35 24.75 -2.60
CA ARG A 145 46.00 25.72 -1.70
C ARG A 145 47.19 25.13 -0.96
N MET A 146 47.13 23.85 -0.57
CA MET A 146 48.25 23.15 0.05
C MET A 146 49.41 23.00 -0.94
N GLU A 147 49.14 22.59 -2.18
CA GLU A 147 50.17 22.49 -3.22
C GLU A 147 50.86 23.82 -3.49
N ALA A 148 50.08 24.90 -3.59
CA ALA A 148 50.62 26.25 -3.79
C ALA A 148 51.48 26.72 -2.60
N HIS A 149 51.04 26.42 -1.37
CA HIS A 149 51.79 26.74 -0.16
C HIS A 149 53.11 25.96 -0.09
N ASP A 150 53.10 24.67 -0.40
CA ASP A 150 54.30 23.83 -0.43
C ASP A 150 55.29 24.26 -1.52
N ALA A 151 54.80 24.65 -2.70
CA ALA A 151 55.63 25.22 -3.76
C ALA A 151 56.29 26.54 -3.31
N ALA A 152 55.55 27.40 -2.59
CA ALA A 152 56.09 28.65 -2.04
C ALA A 152 57.14 28.41 -0.94
N LEU A 153 56.95 27.41 -0.07
CA LEU A 153 57.95 27.02 0.92
C LEU A 153 59.22 26.47 0.26
N ARG A 154 59.09 25.62 -0.76
CA ARG A 154 60.22 25.07 -1.52
C ARG A 154 61.03 26.16 -2.22
N SER A 155 60.36 27.17 -2.81
CA SER A 155 61.05 28.28 -3.47
C SER A 155 61.80 29.17 -2.48
N ARG A 156 61.21 29.46 -1.30
CA ARG A 156 61.88 30.20 -0.21
C ARG A 156 63.08 29.44 0.37
N ALA A 157 62.97 28.13 0.55
CA ALA A 157 64.06 27.28 1.02
C ALA A 157 65.25 27.25 0.03
N ARG A 158 64.98 27.26 -1.28
CA ARG A 158 66.02 27.39 -2.32
C ARG A 158 66.72 28.74 -2.27
N ARG A 159 65.97 29.83 -2.10
CA ARG A 159 66.52 31.19 -2.08
C ARG A 159 67.39 31.51 -0.85
N LYS A 160 67.25 30.74 0.24
CA LYS A 160 68.03 30.91 1.48
C LYS A 160 69.32 30.07 1.51
N ARG A 161 69.52 29.18 0.51
CA ARG A 161 70.66 28.25 0.40
C ARG A 161 71.66 28.62 -0.70
N GLY A 162 71.35 29.61 -1.55
CA GLY A 162 72.27 30.22 -2.50
C GLY A 162 72.61 31.62 -2.06
#